data_AF-A0A5P8M0W2-F1
#
_entry.id   AF-A0A5P8M0W2-F1
#
_cell.length_a   1.000
_cell.length_b   1.000
_cell.length_c   1.000
_cell.angle_alpha   90.00
_cell.angle_beta   90.00
_cell.angle_gamma   90.00
#
_symmetry.space_group_name_H-M   'P 1'
#
loop_
_entity.id
_entity.type
_entity.pdbx_description
1 polymer ?
#
loop_
_entity_poly.entity_id
_entity_poly.type
_entity_poly.pdbx_seq_one_letter_code
_entity_poly.pdbx_strand_id
1 'polypeptide(L)'
;MVGLAPTVGLTTAGADRGVSVGTAPDGSALIALEPSGTTVTNPSATTVATLRNNAGEPLETTYSVSVDGDGGALTVVTTGTTTNLDSGSGTDIAVKCEPNGQSGTAQLQVHVTEAAGDGVTIRNALLTVDVAYDCPGGGGQPGDRPAFDDADGDGEYDEGEQTYSIGDLEDFENRSVKLVIRNAGTLDATGQPISVKANTIRIQNTTLESNRPITLDADGSVDLSYATIESNKQIQVDAGGPLSANYAQFRSKNEGVALSAKSSIELQYATIDAKGAATATLNTASASLLVSGLSVQDDDNTLVYSPSDVSVPYKPSQGSVEAA
;
A
#
# COMPACT_ATOMS: atom_id res chain seq x y z
N MET A 1 -88.85 26.81 19.44
CA MET A 1 -87.90 26.27 20.42
C MET A 1 -86.55 26.21 19.74
N VAL A 2 -85.57 27.00 20.24
CA VAL A 2 -84.09 26.81 20.24
C VAL A 2 -83.43 26.31 18.94
N GLY A 3 -82.38 26.89 18.35
CA GLY A 3 -81.36 27.83 18.80
C GLY A 3 -80.28 27.99 17.71
N LEU A 4 -79.39 28.97 17.92
CA LEU A 4 -78.38 29.55 17.01
C LEU A 4 -77.18 28.64 16.69
N ALA A 5 -76.51 28.88 15.55
CA ALA A 5 -75.07 29.21 15.48
C ALA A 5 -74.61 29.56 14.05
N PRO A 6 -73.71 30.56 13.84
CA PRO A 6 -73.08 30.83 12.57
C PRO A 6 -71.90 29.88 12.31
N THR A 7 -71.80 29.34 11.10
CA THR A 7 -70.64 28.59 10.62
C THR A 7 -69.51 29.56 10.29
N VAL A 8 -68.48 29.60 11.14
CA VAL A 8 -67.22 30.28 10.82
C VAL A 8 -66.38 29.32 9.97
N GLY A 9 -66.13 29.69 8.72
CA GLY A 9 -65.15 29.01 7.88
C GLY A 9 -63.75 29.42 8.28
N LEU A 10 -62.96 28.48 8.79
CA LEU A 10 -61.51 28.61 8.92
C LEU A 10 -60.89 27.99 7.68
N THR A 11 -60.34 28.82 6.79
CA THR A 11 -59.36 28.37 5.79
C THR A 11 -58.08 28.01 6.53
N THR A 12 -57.80 26.73 6.71
CA THR A 12 -56.44 26.30 7.06
C THR A 12 -55.58 26.45 5.82
N ALA A 13 -54.84 27.54 5.72
CA ALA A 13 -53.66 27.59 4.89
C ALA A 13 -52.67 26.57 5.47
N GLY A 14 -52.38 25.50 4.72
CA GLY A 14 -51.31 24.59 5.06
C GLY A 14 -50.00 25.39 5.09
N ALA A 15 -49.44 25.58 6.28
CA ALA A 15 -48.08 26.08 6.41
C ALA A 15 -47.16 24.96 5.92
N ASP A 16 -46.82 25.01 4.63
CA ASP A 16 -45.75 24.22 4.06
C ASP A 16 -44.46 24.72 4.73
N ARG A 17 -44.03 24.05 5.80
CA ARG A 17 -42.73 24.28 6.41
C ARG A 17 -41.69 23.63 5.51
N GLY A 18 -41.44 24.28 4.37
CA GLY A 18 -40.24 24.05 3.59
C GLY A 18 -39.05 24.48 4.44
N VAL A 19 -38.48 23.55 5.21
CA VAL A 19 -37.20 23.77 5.87
C VAL A 19 -36.16 23.63 4.77
N SER A 20 -35.80 24.75 4.15
CA SER A 20 -34.63 24.81 3.29
C SER A 20 -33.39 24.69 4.18
N VAL A 21 -32.80 23.50 4.23
CA VAL A 21 -31.50 23.28 4.89
C VAL A 21 -30.43 23.77 3.94
N GLY A 22 -29.86 24.96 4.22
CA GLY A 22 -28.66 25.43 3.55
C GLY A 22 -27.44 24.74 4.14
N THR A 23 -26.54 24.28 3.28
CA THR A 23 -25.24 23.72 3.67
C THR A 23 -24.35 24.84 4.22
N ALA A 24 -23.95 24.74 5.49
CA ALA A 24 -22.96 25.61 6.09
C ALA A 24 -21.55 25.07 5.76
N PRO A 25 -20.59 25.91 5.35
CA PRO A 25 -19.23 25.51 4.96
C PRO A 25 -18.30 25.14 6.14
N ASP A 26 -18.84 24.94 7.33
CA ASP A 26 -18.10 24.92 8.58
C ASP A 26 -18.51 23.73 9.45
N GLY A 27 -17.60 23.24 10.29
CA GLY A 27 -17.73 22.06 11.18
C GLY A 27 -18.90 22.10 12.19
N SER A 28 -19.84 23.03 12.03
CA SER A 28 -21.10 23.16 12.72
C SER A 28 -22.27 22.46 12.01
N ALA A 29 -22.09 22.01 10.76
CA ALA A 29 -23.10 21.25 10.02
C ALA A 29 -23.39 19.90 10.68
N LEU A 30 -24.64 19.44 10.61
CA LEU A 30 -25.10 18.14 11.17
C LEU A 30 -24.29 16.97 10.62
N ILE A 31 -23.94 17.03 9.34
CA ILE A 31 -22.85 16.25 8.75
C ILE A 31 -21.83 17.24 8.21
N ALA A 32 -20.57 17.09 8.62
CA ALA A 32 -19.47 17.95 8.19
C ALA A 32 -18.36 17.14 7.55
N LEU A 33 -17.63 17.75 6.62
CA LEU A 33 -16.39 17.20 6.06
C LEU A 33 -15.23 18.06 6.55
N GLU A 34 -14.44 17.52 7.47
CA GLU A 34 -13.32 18.23 8.10
C GLU A 34 -12.02 17.91 7.35
N PRO A 35 -11.34 18.88 6.72
CA PRO A 35 -10.07 18.62 6.05
C PRO A 35 -8.96 18.37 7.07
N SER A 36 -8.07 17.43 6.78
CA SER A 36 -6.89 17.15 7.61
C SER A 36 -5.78 18.19 7.44
N GLY A 37 -5.76 18.89 6.30
CA GLY A 37 -4.66 19.78 5.89
C GLY A 37 -3.40 19.04 5.41
N THR A 38 -3.46 17.71 5.27
CA THR A 38 -2.34 16.88 4.82
C THR A 38 -2.19 16.98 3.29
N THR A 39 -0.96 17.14 2.82
CA THR A 39 -0.61 17.00 1.40
C THR A 39 -0.42 15.52 1.08
N VAL A 40 -1.04 15.05 0.00
CA VAL A 40 -0.87 13.69 -0.51
C VAL A 40 0.39 13.64 -1.37
N THR A 41 1.38 12.84 -0.98
CA THR A 41 2.68 12.80 -1.67
C THR A 41 3.18 11.41 -2.01
N ASN A 42 2.44 10.37 -1.64
CA ASN A 42 2.88 8.98 -1.81
C ASN A 42 1.68 8.08 -2.17
N PRO A 43 1.91 6.88 -2.72
CA PRO A 43 0.83 5.98 -3.13
C PRO A 43 0.22 5.21 -1.96
N SER A 44 0.63 5.47 -0.72
CA SER A 44 -0.04 4.92 0.46
C SER A 44 -1.31 5.71 0.76
N ALA A 45 -2.29 5.02 1.33
CA ALA A 45 -3.54 5.66 1.74
C ALA A 45 -3.27 6.78 2.75
N THR A 46 -3.61 8.00 2.37
CA THR A 46 -3.44 9.20 3.17
C THR A 46 -4.83 9.76 3.50
N THR A 47 -5.15 9.84 4.80
CA THR A 47 -6.39 10.49 5.24
C THR A 47 -6.33 11.98 4.93
N VAL A 48 -7.23 12.45 4.08
CA VAL A 48 -7.30 13.85 3.64
C VAL A 48 -8.44 14.62 4.27
N ALA A 49 -9.50 13.93 4.68
CA ALA A 49 -10.62 14.53 5.39
C ALA A 49 -11.35 13.50 6.27
N THR A 50 -12.15 13.95 7.22
CA THR A 50 -13.02 13.11 8.06
C THR A 50 -14.48 13.55 7.88
N LEU A 51 -15.34 12.61 7.47
CA LEU A 51 -16.78 12.81 7.43
C LEU A 51 -17.35 12.62 8.84
N ARG A 52 -17.89 13.67 9.45
CA ARG A 52 -18.27 13.70 10.87
C ARG A 52 -19.77 13.86 11.05
N ASN A 53 -20.32 13.08 11.98
CA ASN A 53 -21.68 13.26 12.47
C ASN A 53 -21.70 14.18 13.70
N ASN A 54 -22.24 15.38 13.53
CA ASN A 54 -22.47 16.34 14.60
C ASN A 54 -23.94 16.38 15.04
N ALA A 55 -24.81 15.53 14.48
CA ALA A 55 -26.14 15.33 15.02
C ALA A 55 -26.04 14.74 16.43
N GLY A 56 -26.96 15.13 17.31
CA GLY A 56 -27.08 14.60 18.68
C GLY A 56 -27.61 13.15 18.73
N GLU A 57 -27.59 12.44 17.61
CA GLU A 57 -28.13 11.10 17.41
C GLU A 57 -27.30 10.35 16.36
N PRO A 58 -27.29 9.00 16.37
CA PRO A 58 -26.66 8.22 15.32
C PRO A 58 -27.37 8.43 13.97
N LEU A 59 -26.59 8.43 12.88
CA LEU A 59 -27.08 8.57 11.52
C LEU A 59 -26.61 7.41 10.65
N GLU A 60 -27.55 6.66 10.07
CA GLU A 60 -27.27 5.73 8.97
C GLU A 60 -27.00 6.55 7.71
N THR A 61 -25.75 6.57 7.27
CA THR A 61 -25.22 7.50 6.26
C THR A 61 -24.74 6.73 5.04
N THR A 62 -25.38 6.97 3.90
CA THR A 62 -24.98 6.49 2.57
C THR A 62 -24.33 7.63 1.79
N TYR A 63 -23.06 7.43 1.41
CA TYR A 63 -22.30 8.44 0.68
C TYR A 63 -21.43 7.83 -0.43
N SER A 64 -21.01 8.67 -1.38
CA SER A 64 -19.98 8.36 -2.37
C SER A 64 -18.88 9.41 -2.34
N VAL A 65 -17.66 8.99 -2.65
CA VAL A 65 -16.48 9.87 -2.65
C VAL A 65 -15.91 9.92 -4.07
N SER A 66 -15.56 11.11 -4.53
CA SER A 66 -14.85 11.35 -5.78
C SER A 66 -13.85 12.49 -5.62
N VAL A 67 -12.85 12.53 -6.50
CA VAL A 67 -11.92 13.65 -6.63
C VAL A 67 -12.09 14.25 -8.02
N ASP A 68 -12.09 15.57 -8.12
CA ASP A 68 -12.14 16.31 -9.38
C ASP A 68 -10.98 17.32 -9.46
N GLY A 69 -10.53 17.62 -10.68
CA GLY A 69 -9.46 18.57 -10.94
C GLY A 69 -8.04 18.07 -10.64
N ASP A 70 -7.86 16.79 -10.34
CA ASP A 70 -6.57 16.15 -10.06
C ASP A 70 -5.83 15.67 -11.31
N GLY A 71 -6.51 15.57 -12.45
CA GLY A 71 -5.92 15.08 -13.70
C GLY A 71 -5.64 13.57 -13.71
N GLY A 72 -6.22 12.82 -12.76
CA GLY A 72 -5.94 11.39 -12.54
C GLY A 72 -4.75 11.13 -11.61
N ALA A 73 -4.27 12.14 -10.88
CA ALA A 73 -3.20 12.01 -9.89
C ALA A 73 -3.64 11.37 -8.57
N LEU A 74 -4.94 11.40 -8.25
CA LEU A 74 -5.45 10.91 -6.98
C LEU A 74 -6.47 9.79 -7.19
N THR A 75 -6.21 8.66 -6.53
CA THR A 75 -7.18 7.57 -6.43
C THR A 75 -7.82 7.56 -5.05
N VAL A 76 -9.16 7.52 -5.02
CA VAL A 76 -9.92 7.38 -3.77
C VAL A 76 -9.75 5.98 -3.20
N VAL A 77 -9.29 5.88 -1.96
CA VAL A 77 -9.15 4.61 -1.22
C VAL A 77 -10.42 4.31 -0.44
N THR A 78 -10.96 5.30 0.27
CA THR A 78 -12.23 5.15 0.99
C THR A 78 -13.40 5.22 0.00
N THR A 79 -13.84 4.06 -0.49
CA THR A 79 -15.00 3.98 -1.37
C THR A 79 -16.30 4.17 -0.60
N GLY A 80 -17.28 4.79 -1.26
CA GLY A 80 -18.58 5.09 -0.67
C GLY A 80 -19.34 3.84 -0.23
N THR A 81 -19.80 3.83 1.03
CA THR A 81 -20.61 2.75 1.60
C THR A 81 -21.71 3.31 2.49
N THR A 82 -22.64 2.46 2.93
CA THR A 82 -23.56 2.80 4.01
C THR A 82 -22.88 2.48 5.32
N THR A 83 -22.75 3.49 6.19
CA THR A 83 -22.12 3.35 7.50
C THR A 83 -22.99 3.99 8.56
N ASN A 84 -22.96 3.43 9.77
CA ASN A 84 -23.64 4.04 10.91
C ASN A 84 -22.65 4.95 11.64
N LEU A 85 -22.91 6.25 11.63
CA LEU A 85 -22.09 7.23 12.33
C LEU A 85 -22.75 7.55 13.67
N ASP A 86 -22.17 7.11 14.77
CA ASP A 86 -22.58 7.53 16.10
C ASP A 86 -22.43 9.05 16.27
N SER A 87 -23.20 9.63 17.19
CA SER A 87 -23.12 11.05 17.51
C SER A 87 -21.69 11.44 17.94
N GLY A 88 -21.12 12.44 17.26
CA GLY A 88 -19.76 12.93 17.49
C GLY A 88 -18.65 12.09 16.85
N SER A 89 -18.96 10.96 16.22
CA SER A 89 -18.00 10.10 15.52
C SER A 89 -17.78 10.55 14.07
N GLY A 90 -16.74 10.02 13.43
CA GLY A 90 -16.47 10.28 12.02
C GLY A 90 -15.81 9.10 11.32
N THR A 91 -15.84 9.14 9.99
CA THR A 91 -15.16 8.17 9.12
C THR A 91 -14.11 8.90 8.30
N ASP A 92 -12.90 8.35 8.29
CA ASP A 92 -11.77 8.90 7.54
C ASP A 92 -11.89 8.63 6.04
N ILE A 93 -11.71 9.69 5.27
CA ILE A 93 -11.66 9.67 3.82
C ILE A 93 -10.21 9.73 3.40
N ALA A 94 -9.73 8.63 2.84
CA ALA A 94 -8.37 8.49 2.36
C ALA A 94 -8.31 8.47 0.83
N VAL A 95 -7.26 9.09 0.31
CA VAL A 95 -6.85 9.05 -1.10
C VAL A 95 -5.38 8.63 -1.16
N LYS A 96 -4.90 8.26 -2.34
CA LYS A 96 -3.49 7.97 -2.59
C LYS A 96 -3.04 8.61 -3.89
N CYS A 97 -1.74 8.88 -4.01
CA CYS A 97 -1.17 9.32 -5.28
C CYS A 97 -1.11 8.18 -6.31
N GLU A 98 -1.33 8.54 -7.56
CA GLU A 98 -0.86 7.83 -8.72
C GLU A 98 0.42 8.52 -9.21
N PRO A 99 1.51 7.77 -9.49
CA PRO A 99 2.82 8.33 -9.79
C PRO A 99 2.85 8.90 -11.22
N ASN A 100 2.34 10.13 -11.38
CA ASN A 100 2.14 10.77 -12.67
C ASN A 100 2.81 12.14 -12.80
N GLY A 101 3.57 12.56 -11.79
CA GLY A 101 4.36 13.80 -11.80
C GLY A 101 3.51 15.07 -11.70
N GLN A 102 2.26 14.96 -11.25
CA GLN A 102 1.35 16.09 -11.11
C GLN A 102 1.28 16.57 -9.67
N SER A 103 1.30 17.89 -9.51
CA SER A 103 1.09 18.55 -8.23
C SER A 103 0.09 19.69 -8.37
N GLY A 104 -0.59 20.00 -7.27
CA GLY A 104 -1.62 21.04 -7.25
C GLY A 104 -2.61 20.90 -6.11
N THR A 105 -3.83 21.34 -6.37
CA THR A 105 -4.95 21.25 -5.45
C THR A 105 -6.15 20.69 -6.20
N ALA A 106 -6.70 19.59 -5.69
CA ALA A 106 -7.87 18.93 -6.24
C ALA A 106 -9.06 19.11 -5.29
N GLN A 107 -10.28 19.00 -5.82
CA GLN A 107 -11.49 19.08 -5.02
C GLN A 107 -11.96 17.67 -4.66
N LEU A 108 -11.85 17.31 -3.38
CA LEU A 108 -12.49 16.11 -2.85
C LEU A 108 -13.98 16.39 -2.66
N GLN A 109 -14.82 15.53 -3.23
CA GLN A 109 -16.26 15.62 -3.16
C GLN A 109 -16.84 14.40 -2.45
N VAL A 110 -17.62 14.63 -1.39
CA VAL A 110 -18.40 13.61 -0.71
C VAL A 110 -19.87 13.90 -0.95
N HIS A 111 -20.52 13.05 -1.75
CA HIS A 111 -21.94 13.14 -2.01
C HIS A 111 -22.70 12.22 -1.05
N VAL A 112 -23.30 12.80 -0.03
CA VAL A 112 -24.19 12.13 0.92
C VAL A 112 -25.57 12.00 0.27
N THR A 113 -25.89 10.78 -0.17
CA THR A 113 -27.18 10.47 -0.79
C THR A 113 -28.28 10.58 0.26
N GLU A 114 -28.07 9.95 1.41
CA GLU A 114 -28.96 10.02 2.56
C GLU A 114 -28.18 9.85 3.86
N ALA A 115 -28.51 10.62 4.90
CA ALA A 115 -28.12 10.36 6.28
C ALA A 115 -29.37 10.48 7.16
N ALA A 116 -29.79 9.39 7.77
CA ALA A 116 -31.07 9.31 8.50
C ALA A 116 -30.87 8.82 9.95
N GLY A 117 -31.48 9.54 10.88
CA GLY A 117 -31.64 9.17 12.28
C GLY A 117 -33.09 9.30 12.71
N ASP A 118 -33.34 9.28 14.01
CA ASP A 118 -34.68 9.32 14.58
C ASP A 118 -35.37 10.69 14.40
N GLY A 119 -34.59 11.78 14.44
CA GLY A 119 -35.10 13.16 14.36
C GLY A 119 -34.61 13.96 13.16
N VAL A 120 -33.55 13.50 12.48
CA VAL A 120 -32.88 14.21 11.39
C VAL A 120 -32.83 13.33 10.14
N THR A 121 -33.07 13.95 8.98
CA THR A 121 -32.79 13.34 7.68
C THR A 121 -32.13 14.36 6.77
N ILE A 122 -30.98 14.00 6.20
CA ILE A 122 -30.20 14.79 5.27
C ILE A 122 -30.18 14.05 3.94
N ARG A 123 -30.41 14.76 2.84
CA ARG A 123 -30.45 14.15 1.49
C ARG A 123 -29.73 15.02 0.49
N ASN A 124 -29.08 14.35 -0.46
CA ASN A 124 -28.38 14.98 -1.59
C ASN A 124 -27.44 16.12 -1.16
N ALA A 125 -26.71 15.91 -0.07
CA ALA A 125 -25.73 16.89 0.40
C ALA A 125 -24.40 16.63 -0.30
N LEU A 126 -23.85 17.66 -0.94
CA LEU A 126 -22.52 17.64 -1.55
C LEU A 126 -21.57 18.42 -0.64
N LEU A 127 -20.58 17.73 -0.09
CA LEU A 127 -19.55 18.32 0.76
C LEU A 127 -18.25 18.34 -0.03
N THR A 128 -17.56 19.47 -0.01
CA THR A 128 -16.34 19.66 -0.79
C THR A 128 -15.22 20.23 0.06
N VAL A 129 -14.01 19.71 -0.09
CA VAL A 129 -12.79 20.27 0.50
C VAL A 129 -11.66 20.25 -0.51
N ASP A 130 -10.75 21.21 -0.36
CA ASP A 130 -9.53 21.27 -1.17
C ASP A 130 -8.48 20.33 -0.58
N VAL A 131 -7.88 19.50 -1.44
CA VAL A 131 -6.82 18.58 -1.10
C VAL A 131 -5.57 18.97 -1.88
N ALA A 132 -4.52 19.32 -1.16
CA ALA A 132 -3.21 19.53 -1.76
C ALA A 132 -2.59 18.16 -2.10
N TYR A 133 -2.01 18.06 -3.29
CA TYR A 133 -1.28 16.88 -3.71
C TYR A 133 0.00 17.27 -4.44
N ASP A 134 1.01 16.44 -4.29
CA ASP A 134 2.28 16.52 -5.00
C ASP A 134 2.67 15.08 -5.31
N CYS A 135 2.08 14.54 -6.37
CA CYS A 135 2.28 13.17 -6.77
C CYS A 135 3.51 13.13 -7.67
N PRO A 136 4.64 12.54 -7.20
CA PRO A 136 5.85 12.41 -7.99
C PRO A 136 5.58 11.62 -9.27
N GLY A 137 6.51 11.68 -10.21
CA GLY A 137 6.36 10.98 -11.47
C GLY A 137 7.70 10.65 -12.06
N GLY A 138 7.78 9.42 -12.60
CA GLY A 138 9.03 8.85 -13.10
C GLY A 138 9.91 9.83 -13.89
N GLY A 139 11.03 10.20 -13.28
CA GLY A 139 12.15 10.89 -13.89
C GLY A 139 12.95 9.98 -14.81
N GLY A 140 13.76 10.58 -15.67
CA GLY A 140 14.75 9.85 -16.47
C GLY A 140 15.90 9.37 -15.60
N GLN A 141 15.81 8.15 -15.08
CA GLN A 141 16.88 7.58 -14.27
C GLN A 141 18.20 7.51 -15.05
N PRO A 142 19.33 7.95 -14.47
CA PRO A 142 20.64 7.77 -15.09
C PRO A 142 20.93 6.28 -15.29
N GLY A 143 21.17 5.86 -16.54
CA GLY A 143 21.32 4.45 -16.89
C GLY A 143 22.53 3.76 -16.25
N ASP A 144 23.53 4.52 -15.80
CA ASP A 144 24.72 4.03 -15.08
C ASP A 144 24.52 3.94 -13.56
N ARG A 145 23.38 4.42 -13.05
CA ARG A 145 23.02 4.40 -11.62
C ARG A 145 21.65 3.75 -11.43
N PRO A 146 21.59 2.40 -11.54
CA PRO A 146 20.35 1.65 -11.64
C PRO A 146 19.57 1.54 -10.32
N ALA A 147 20.17 1.95 -9.21
CA ALA A 147 19.54 1.95 -7.90
C ALA A 147 19.25 3.38 -7.43
N PHE A 148 18.22 3.57 -6.61
CA PHE A 148 17.89 4.88 -6.02
C PHE A 148 17.24 4.74 -4.64
N ASP A 149 17.28 5.83 -3.86
CA ASP A 149 16.56 6.00 -2.61
C ASP A 149 15.16 6.56 -2.89
N ASP A 150 14.16 5.69 -2.76
CA ASP A 150 12.73 5.93 -2.94
C ASP A 150 12.17 6.71 -1.74
N ALA A 151 12.45 8.01 -1.73
CA ALA A 151 12.26 8.84 -0.55
C ALA A 151 10.78 8.96 -0.18
N ASP A 152 9.92 9.15 -1.18
CA ASP A 152 8.47 9.26 -1.02
C ASP A 152 7.77 7.88 -0.95
N GLY A 153 8.42 6.80 -1.39
CA GLY A 153 7.91 5.45 -1.28
C GLY A 153 6.99 5.03 -2.42
N ASP A 154 7.05 5.70 -3.57
CA ASP A 154 6.25 5.35 -4.74
C ASP A 154 6.83 4.23 -5.61
N GLY A 155 8.14 3.96 -5.44
CA GLY A 155 8.86 2.91 -6.13
C GLY A 155 9.24 3.21 -7.58
N GLU A 156 9.09 4.45 -8.01
CA GLU A 156 9.63 5.01 -9.24
C GLU A 156 10.76 5.99 -8.89
N TYR A 157 11.66 6.24 -9.85
CA TYR A 157 12.72 7.21 -9.62
C TYR A 157 12.21 8.61 -9.90
N ASP A 158 12.45 9.55 -8.99
CA ASP A 158 12.12 10.96 -9.18
C ASP A 158 13.35 11.86 -9.32
N GLU A 159 13.18 12.98 -10.03
CA GLU A 159 14.27 13.95 -10.18
C GLU A 159 14.67 14.52 -8.80
N GLY A 160 15.91 14.27 -8.41
CA GLY A 160 16.46 14.72 -7.14
C GLY A 160 16.62 13.61 -6.12
N GLU A 161 16.04 12.43 -6.37
CA GLU A 161 16.32 11.25 -5.56
C GLU A 161 17.79 10.83 -5.67
N GLN A 162 18.32 10.34 -4.56
CA GLN A 162 19.70 9.89 -4.53
C GLN A 162 19.84 8.58 -5.29
N THR A 163 20.62 8.59 -6.35
CA THR A 163 20.94 7.39 -7.13
C THR A 163 22.22 6.71 -6.65
N TYR A 164 22.36 5.43 -6.99
CA TYR A 164 23.48 4.56 -6.65
C TYR A 164 23.87 3.70 -7.87
N SER A 165 25.17 3.55 -8.08
CA SER A 165 25.77 2.69 -9.08
C SER A 165 25.86 1.24 -8.57
N ILE A 166 26.16 0.28 -9.45
CA ILE A 166 26.41 -1.12 -9.05
C ILE A 166 27.57 -1.19 -8.04
N GLY A 167 28.63 -0.39 -8.23
CA GLY A 167 29.76 -0.35 -7.31
C GLY A 167 29.39 0.12 -5.90
N ASP A 168 28.38 1.00 -5.78
CA ASP A 168 27.86 1.43 -4.48
C ASP A 168 27.16 0.28 -3.73
N LEU A 169 26.70 -0.78 -4.44
CA LEU A 169 26.01 -1.94 -3.87
C LEU A 169 26.95 -3.01 -3.31
N GLU A 170 28.26 -2.89 -3.53
CA GLU A 170 29.24 -3.90 -3.11
C GLU A 170 29.30 -4.03 -1.57
N ASP A 171 29.21 -2.91 -0.86
CA ASP A 171 29.22 -2.80 0.60
C ASP A 171 28.23 -1.74 1.13
N PHE A 172 27.10 -1.58 0.44
CA PHE A 172 26.06 -0.61 0.78
C PHE A 172 25.54 -0.77 2.22
N GLU A 173 25.74 0.25 3.04
CA GLU A 173 25.22 0.31 4.41
C GLU A 173 24.56 1.68 4.66
N ASN A 174 23.24 1.73 4.47
CA ASN A 174 22.43 2.87 4.87
C ASN A 174 21.00 2.43 5.22
N ARG A 175 20.77 2.12 6.49
CA ARG A 175 19.49 1.64 7.05
C ARG A 175 18.35 2.67 7.03
N SER A 176 18.62 3.90 6.59
CA SER A 176 17.60 4.93 6.39
C SER A 176 17.03 4.93 4.98
N VAL A 177 17.72 4.32 4.01
CA VAL A 177 17.37 4.36 2.57
C VAL A 177 16.30 3.33 2.24
N LYS A 178 15.31 3.71 1.43
CA LYS A 178 14.39 2.78 0.77
C LYS A 178 14.95 2.45 -0.60
N LEU A 179 15.80 1.43 -0.68
CA LEU A 179 16.52 1.14 -1.92
C LEU A 179 15.60 0.48 -2.94
N VAL A 180 15.53 1.05 -4.15
CA VAL A 180 14.80 0.48 -5.29
C VAL A 180 15.73 0.25 -6.47
N ILE A 181 15.57 -0.91 -7.11
CA ILE A 181 16.19 -1.29 -8.39
C ILE A 181 15.08 -1.90 -9.25
N ARG A 182 14.64 -1.20 -10.28
CA ARG A 182 13.51 -1.65 -11.10
C ARG A 182 13.82 -1.50 -12.59
N ASN A 183 13.40 -2.49 -13.38
CA ASN A 183 13.51 -2.47 -14.85
C ASN A 183 14.94 -2.17 -15.37
N ALA A 184 15.96 -2.51 -14.59
CA ALA A 184 17.35 -2.12 -14.89
C ALA A 184 18.06 -3.11 -15.83
N GLY A 185 17.34 -4.10 -16.37
CA GLY A 185 17.93 -5.15 -17.19
C GLY A 185 18.82 -6.08 -16.35
N THR A 186 20.05 -6.32 -16.81
CA THR A 186 21.04 -7.11 -16.07
C THR A 186 22.09 -6.21 -15.44
N LEU A 187 22.23 -6.32 -14.12
CA LEU A 187 23.25 -5.67 -13.31
C LEU A 187 24.36 -6.67 -13.01
N ASP A 188 25.47 -6.54 -13.75
CA ASP A 188 26.64 -7.40 -13.63
C ASP A 188 27.63 -6.84 -12.59
N ALA A 189 27.71 -7.48 -11.42
CA ALA A 189 28.71 -7.23 -10.39
C ALA A 189 29.81 -8.31 -10.36
N THR A 190 30.08 -8.97 -11.49
CA THR A 190 31.09 -10.02 -11.59
C THR A 190 32.46 -9.51 -11.13
N GLY A 191 32.98 -10.14 -10.08
CA GLY A 191 34.25 -9.81 -9.44
C GLY A 191 34.07 -9.38 -7.98
N GLN A 192 32.90 -8.89 -7.60
CA GLN A 192 32.64 -8.27 -6.29
C GLN A 192 31.42 -8.89 -5.61
N PRO A 193 31.42 -9.01 -4.27
CA PRO A 193 30.19 -9.33 -3.55
C PRO A 193 29.18 -8.21 -3.73
N ILE A 194 27.90 -8.53 -3.57
CA ILE A 194 26.86 -7.52 -3.35
C ILE A 194 26.41 -7.69 -1.91
N SER A 195 26.50 -6.61 -1.13
CA SER A 195 26.10 -6.61 0.27
C SER A 195 25.31 -5.34 0.55
N VAL A 196 23.98 -5.45 0.48
CA VAL A 196 23.07 -4.33 0.65
C VAL A 196 22.41 -4.38 2.01
N LYS A 197 22.57 -3.29 2.77
CA LYS A 197 21.90 -3.06 4.05
C LYS A 197 21.13 -1.75 4.04
N ALA A 198 19.81 -1.85 4.05
CA ALA A 198 18.90 -0.71 3.83
C ALA A 198 17.68 -0.74 4.76
N ASN A 199 16.83 0.30 4.69
CA ASN A 199 15.54 0.27 5.38
C ASN A 199 14.62 -0.75 4.72
N THR A 200 14.37 -0.58 3.42
CA THR A 200 13.65 -1.53 2.58
C THR A 200 14.45 -1.80 1.32
N ILE A 201 14.28 -2.98 0.72
CA ILE A 201 14.94 -3.34 -0.54
C ILE A 201 13.87 -3.79 -1.52
N ARG A 202 13.77 -3.13 -2.67
CA ARG A 202 12.86 -3.52 -3.76
C ARG A 202 13.66 -3.74 -5.04
N ILE A 203 13.70 -4.97 -5.51
CA ILE A 203 14.33 -5.35 -6.78
C ILE A 203 13.26 -6.00 -7.65
N GLN A 204 12.93 -5.39 -8.79
CA GLN A 204 11.83 -5.87 -9.63
C GLN A 204 12.19 -5.82 -11.12
N ASN A 205 11.75 -6.83 -11.87
CA ASN A 205 12.03 -6.96 -13.31
C ASN A 205 13.52 -6.71 -13.67
N THR A 206 14.42 -7.16 -12.81
CA THR A 206 15.86 -6.92 -12.91
C THR A 206 16.60 -8.22 -12.62
N THR A 207 17.69 -8.45 -13.34
CA THR A 207 18.65 -9.52 -13.06
C THR A 207 19.84 -8.93 -12.31
N LEU A 208 20.11 -9.41 -11.09
CA LEU A 208 21.28 -9.06 -10.30
C LEU A 208 22.22 -10.26 -10.29
N GLU A 209 23.40 -10.13 -10.88
CA GLU A 209 24.36 -11.23 -11.01
C GLU A 209 25.71 -10.92 -10.36
N SER A 210 26.28 -11.91 -9.67
CA SER A 210 27.64 -11.84 -9.12
C SER A 210 28.32 -13.22 -9.11
N ASN A 211 29.64 -13.25 -9.21
CA ASN A 211 30.43 -14.46 -8.98
C ASN A 211 30.85 -14.64 -7.50
N ARG A 212 30.41 -13.73 -6.61
CA ARG A 212 30.62 -13.69 -5.16
C ARG A 212 29.26 -13.72 -4.45
N PRO A 213 29.21 -13.87 -3.11
CA PRO A 213 27.93 -13.89 -2.41
C PRO A 213 27.10 -12.65 -2.66
N ILE A 214 25.78 -12.82 -2.67
CA ILE A 214 24.79 -11.73 -2.69
C ILE A 214 24.07 -11.76 -1.35
N THR A 215 24.14 -10.66 -0.60
CA THR A 215 23.45 -10.46 0.68
C THR A 215 22.55 -9.24 0.59
N LEU A 216 21.27 -9.43 0.86
CA LEU A 216 20.26 -8.36 0.96
C LEU A 216 19.69 -8.39 2.37
N ASP A 217 19.91 -7.34 3.15
CA ASP A 217 19.52 -7.26 4.56
C ASP A 217 18.77 -5.95 4.81
N ALA A 218 17.46 -6.04 5.04
CA ALA A 218 16.60 -4.90 5.26
C ALA A 218 16.06 -4.86 6.70
N ASP A 219 16.00 -3.67 7.30
CA ASP A 219 15.30 -3.50 8.60
C ASP A 219 13.79 -3.65 8.48
N GLY A 220 13.25 -3.36 7.30
CA GLY A 220 11.85 -3.49 6.90
C GLY A 220 11.65 -4.61 5.88
N SER A 221 10.82 -4.35 4.87
CA SER A 221 10.46 -5.35 3.86
C SER A 221 11.54 -5.54 2.80
N VAL A 222 11.52 -6.72 2.19
CA VAL A 222 12.23 -7.02 0.95
C VAL A 222 11.22 -7.48 -0.09
N ASP A 223 11.25 -6.88 -1.28
CA ASP A 223 10.41 -7.26 -2.42
C ASP A 223 11.29 -7.57 -3.63
N LEU A 224 11.34 -8.84 -4.03
CA LEU A 224 12.09 -9.39 -5.15
C LEU A 224 11.18 -9.85 -6.28
N SER A 225 9.95 -9.34 -6.34
CA SER A 225 8.96 -9.82 -7.30
C SER A 225 9.46 -9.70 -8.74
N TYR A 226 9.41 -10.79 -9.49
CA TYR A 226 9.94 -10.90 -10.86
C TYR A 226 11.46 -10.63 -11.01
N ALA A 227 12.22 -10.58 -9.93
CA ALA A 227 13.67 -10.45 -10.00
C ALA A 227 14.34 -11.78 -10.32
N THR A 228 15.52 -11.71 -10.93
CA THR A 228 16.44 -12.84 -11.03
C THR A 228 17.69 -12.52 -10.22
N ILE A 229 18.00 -13.30 -9.21
CA ILE A 229 19.18 -13.15 -8.36
C ILE A 229 20.11 -14.33 -8.62
N GLU A 230 21.25 -14.08 -9.25
CA GLU A 230 22.22 -15.10 -9.63
C GLU A 230 23.55 -14.90 -8.90
N SER A 231 24.01 -15.93 -8.18
CA SER A 231 25.32 -15.94 -7.55
C SER A 231 26.08 -17.21 -7.88
N ASN A 232 27.41 -17.11 -8.06
CA ASN A 232 28.24 -18.32 -7.99
C ASN A 232 28.42 -18.84 -6.56
N LYS A 233 27.92 -18.13 -5.55
CA LYS A 233 28.09 -18.40 -4.12
C LYS A 233 26.73 -18.31 -3.41
N GLN A 234 26.72 -18.23 -2.08
CA GLN A 234 25.49 -18.10 -1.32
C GLN A 234 24.69 -16.86 -1.74
N ILE A 235 23.37 -17.04 -1.82
CA ILE A 235 22.41 -15.94 -1.83
C ILE A 235 21.76 -15.92 -0.45
N GLN A 236 21.80 -14.75 0.20
CA GLN A 236 21.18 -14.54 1.50
C GLN A 236 20.25 -13.32 1.44
N VAL A 237 19.02 -13.49 1.92
CA VAL A 237 18.02 -12.43 2.00
C VAL A 237 17.43 -12.42 3.41
N ASP A 238 17.62 -11.33 4.13
CA ASP A 238 17.12 -11.09 5.47
C ASP A 238 16.16 -9.89 5.47
N ALA A 239 14.87 -10.13 5.71
CA ALA A 239 13.86 -9.08 5.83
C ALA A 239 13.44 -8.89 7.30
N GLY A 240 13.59 -7.67 7.81
CA GLY A 240 13.05 -7.28 9.12
C GLY A 240 11.52 -7.15 9.13
N GLY A 241 10.87 -7.18 7.96
CA GLY A 241 9.43 -7.23 7.75
C GLY A 241 9.01 -8.45 6.90
N PRO A 242 8.08 -8.28 5.94
CA PRO A 242 7.76 -9.33 4.96
C PRO A 242 8.81 -9.43 3.85
N LEU A 243 9.00 -10.64 3.33
CA LEU A 243 9.75 -10.96 2.12
C LEU A 243 8.78 -11.44 1.04
N SER A 244 8.58 -10.64 -0.01
CA SER A 244 7.89 -11.08 -1.23
C SER A 244 8.93 -11.48 -2.27
N ALA A 245 8.88 -12.73 -2.74
CA ALA A 245 9.71 -13.22 -3.84
C ALA A 245 8.84 -13.92 -4.89
N ASN A 246 7.64 -13.39 -5.11
CA ASN A 246 6.69 -13.90 -6.08
C ASN A 246 7.29 -13.81 -7.50
N TYR A 247 7.27 -14.92 -8.24
CA TYR A 247 7.88 -15.05 -9.58
C TYR A 247 9.40 -14.81 -9.63
N ALA A 248 10.07 -14.73 -8.48
CA ALA A 248 11.52 -14.53 -8.43
C ALA A 248 12.27 -15.80 -8.84
N GLN A 249 13.48 -15.62 -9.36
CA GLN A 249 14.39 -16.71 -9.68
C GLN A 249 15.68 -16.56 -8.88
N PHE A 250 15.99 -17.53 -8.03
CA PHE A 250 17.25 -17.61 -7.29
C PHE A 250 18.13 -18.69 -7.91
N ARG A 251 19.36 -18.33 -8.31
CA ARG A 251 20.32 -19.27 -8.86
C ARG A 251 21.65 -19.20 -8.13
N SER A 252 21.95 -20.19 -7.29
CA SER A 252 23.26 -20.34 -6.63
C SER A 252 24.06 -21.48 -7.25
N LYS A 253 25.21 -21.19 -7.87
CA LYS A 253 25.98 -22.21 -8.61
C LYS A 253 26.85 -23.12 -7.75
N ASN A 254 27.18 -22.76 -6.51
CA ASN A 254 28.09 -23.56 -5.67
C ASN A 254 27.65 -23.71 -4.21
N GLU A 255 26.68 -22.93 -3.72
CA GLU A 255 26.25 -22.91 -2.32
C GLU A 255 24.71 -22.88 -2.27
N GLY A 256 24.14 -22.49 -1.13
CA GLY A 256 22.70 -22.49 -0.89
C GLY A 256 22.02 -21.14 -1.11
N VAL A 257 20.70 -21.15 -0.89
CA VAL A 257 19.84 -19.96 -0.86
C VAL A 257 19.19 -19.89 0.52
N ALA A 258 19.45 -18.83 1.26
CA ALA A 258 18.89 -18.61 2.60
C ALA A 258 17.95 -17.40 2.57
N LEU A 259 16.68 -17.64 2.84
CA LEU A 259 15.63 -16.62 2.90
C LEU A 259 15.13 -16.51 4.33
N SER A 260 15.00 -15.28 4.83
CA SER A 260 14.66 -15.02 6.22
C SER A 260 13.75 -13.81 6.30
N ALA A 261 12.71 -13.88 7.12
CA ALA A 261 11.80 -12.76 7.34
C ALA A 261 11.27 -12.74 8.77
N LYS A 262 10.94 -11.56 9.31
CA LYS A 262 10.24 -11.48 10.60
C LYS A 262 8.73 -11.63 10.47
N SER A 263 8.13 -11.27 9.33
CA SER A 263 6.67 -11.25 9.16
C SER A 263 6.14 -12.38 8.28
N SER A 264 6.57 -12.45 7.02
CA SER A 264 6.09 -13.48 6.10
C SER A 264 7.11 -13.71 4.99
N ILE A 265 7.07 -14.90 4.39
CA ILE A 265 7.81 -15.23 3.17
C ILE A 265 6.79 -15.71 2.13
N GLU A 266 6.75 -15.05 0.98
CA GLU A 266 5.92 -15.42 -0.15
C GLU A 266 6.76 -15.89 -1.33
N LEU A 267 6.56 -17.14 -1.74
CA LEU A 267 7.29 -17.81 -2.82
C LEU A 267 6.32 -18.32 -3.89
N GLN A 268 5.40 -17.47 -4.33
CA GLN A 268 4.42 -17.85 -5.34
C GLN A 268 5.09 -17.90 -6.72
N TYR A 269 5.08 -19.06 -7.36
CA TYR A 269 5.70 -19.30 -8.67
C TYR A 269 7.19 -18.90 -8.74
N ALA A 270 7.87 -18.86 -7.59
CA ALA A 270 9.30 -18.64 -7.52
C ALA A 270 10.05 -19.89 -8.00
N THR A 271 11.32 -19.71 -8.38
CA THR A 271 12.25 -20.82 -8.66
C THR A 271 13.49 -20.66 -7.79
N ILE A 272 13.91 -21.74 -7.15
CA ILE A 272 15.18 -21.85 -6.42
C ILE A 272 15.99 -22.97 -7.08
N ASP A 273 17.06 -22.61 -7.76
CA ASP A 273 18.09 -23.54 -8.28
C ASP A 273 19.38 -23.30 -7.50
N ALA A 274 19.68 -24.18 -6.56
CA ALA A 274 20.83 -24.06 -5.66
C ALA A 274 21.70 -25.33 -5.74
N LYS A 275 22.97 -25.23 -5.31
CA LYS A 275 23.82 -26.43 -5.15
C LYS A 275 23.93 -26.92 -3.72
N GLY A 276 23.67 -26.06 -2.75
CA GLY A 276 23.43 -26.43 -1.36
C GLY A 276 22.01 -26.07 -0.96
N ALA A 277 21.70 -26.28 0.32
CA ALA A 277 20.35 -26.17 0.86
C ALA A 277 19.61 -24.87 0.49
N ALA A 278 18.33 -25.03 0.16
CA ALA A 278 17.33 -23.97 0.14
C ALA A 278 16.63 -23.89 1.50
N THR A 279 16.70 -22.74 2.18
CA THR A 279 16.09 -22.55 3.50
C THR A 279 15.19 -21.32 3.58
N ALA A 280 14.11 -21.42 4.35
CA ALA A 280 13.20 -20.33 4.70
C ALA A 280 13.06 -20.21 6.23
N THR A 281 13.52 -19.11 6.82
CA THR A 281 13.49 -18.89 8.27
C THR A 281 12.52 -17.76 8.63
N LEU A 282 11.55 -18.05 9.48
CA LEU A 282 10.61 -17.07 10.01
C LEU A 282 10.94 -16.75 11.46
N ASN A 283 11.26 -15.47 11.73
CA ASN A 283 11.81 -15.05 13.03
C ASN A 283 10.74 -14.61 14.05
N THR A 284 9.46 -14.85 13.77
CA THR A 284 8.36 -14.62 14.74
C THR A 284 7.31 -15.74 14.67
N ALA A 285 6.65 -16.02 15.79
CA ALA A 285 5.67 -17.11 15.90
C ALA A 285 4.36 -16.85 15.12
N SER A 286 4.05 -15.59 14.81
CA SER A 286 2.87 -15.21 14.01
C SER A 286 3.15 -15.18 12.51
N ALA A 287 4.38 -15.51 12.10
CA ALA A 287 4.78 -15.39 10.72
C ALA A 287 4.18 -16.48 9.82
N SER A 288 4.05 -16.17 8.54
CA SER A 288 3.47 -17.08 7.54
C SER A 288 4.44 -17.39 6.41
N LEU A 289 4.39 -18.64 5.93
CA LEU A 289 5.12 -19.10 4.76
C LEU A 289 4.11 -19.50 3.67
N LEU A 290 4.06 -18.73 2.59
CA LEU A 290 3.21 -19.01 1.45
C LEU A 290 4.02 -19.61 0.30
N VAL A 291 3.89 -20.92 0.11
CA VAL A 291 4.55 -21.66 -0.99
C VAL A 291 3.51 -22.17 -1.97
N SER A 292 3.33 -21.47 -3.09
CA SER A 292 2.37 -21.87 -4.13
C SER A 292 3.07 -21.93 -5.47
N GLY A 293 3.12 -23.10 -6.11
CA GLY A 293 3.73 -23.22 -7.43
C GLY A 293 5.26 -23.05 -7.48
N LEU A 294 5.93 -22.95 -6.32
CA LEU A 294 7.39 -22.94 -6.18
C LEU A 294 8.02 -24.13 -6.92
N SER A 295 9.11 -23.90 -7.63
CA SER A 295 10.03 -24.96 -8.08
C SER A 295 11.32 -24.88 -7.27
N VAL A 296 11.65 -25.94 -6.53
CA VAL A 296 12.92 -26.04 -5.82
C VAL A 296 13.75 -27.19 -6.38
N GLN A 297 15.00 -26.87 -6.69
CA GLN A 297 16.03 -27.79 -7.08
C GLN A 297 17.31 -27.38 -6.35
N ASP A 298 17.58 -28.03 -5.23
CA ASP A 298 18.83 -27.90 -4.47
C ASP A 298 19.53 -29.27 -4.38
N ASP A 299 20.23 -29.56 -3.27
CA ASP A 299 20.91 -30.84 -3.07
C ASP A 299 19.95 -32.01 -2.83
N ASP A 300 18.75 -31.77 -2.30
CA ASP A 300 17.73 -32.79 -2.03
C ASP A 300 16.35 -32.50 -2.64
N ASN A 301 16.19 -31.37 -3.34
CA ASN A 301 14.97 -30.80 -3.89
C ASN A 301 13.93 -30.43 -2.80
N THR A 302 14.38 -29.91 -1.66
CA THR A 302 13.52 -29.58 -0.52
C THR A 302 13.79 -28.18 0.00
N LEU A 303 12.75 -27.34 0.04
CA LEU A 303 12.81 -26.12 0.84
C LEU A 303 12.63 -26.48 2.31
N VAL A 304 13.68 -26.32 3.11
CA VAL A 304 13.63 -26.54 4.56
C VAL A 304 13.19 -25.25 5.25
N TYR A 305 12.12 -25.30 6.07
CA TYR A 305 11.59 -24.12 6.75
C TYR A 305 11.62 -24.22 8.27
N SER A 306 11.71 -23.07 8.93
CA SER A 306 11.59 -22.95 10.38
C SER A 306 10.79 -21.69 10.79
N PRO A 307 10.09 -21.71 11.94
CA PRO A 307 9.88 -22.84 12.83
C PRO A 307 8.93 -23.90 12.25
N SER A 308 8.94 -25.11 12.82
CA SER A 308 8.23 -26.28 12.27
C SER A 308 6.71 -26.26 12.44
N ASP A 309 6.19 -25.35 13.25
CA ASP A 309 4.76 -25.14 13.49
C ASP A 309 4.11 -24.15 12.51
N VAL A 310 4.89 -23.60 11.57
CA VAL A 310 4.38 -22.74 10.49
C VAL A 310 3.47 -23.55 9.57
N SER A 311 2.25 -23.06 9.37
CA SER A 311 1.32 -23.65 8.41
C SER A 311 1.75 -23.32 6.98
N VAL A 312 2.03 -24.34 6.18
CA VAL A 312 2.30 -24.24 4.73
C VAL A 312 1.10 -24.80 3.96
N PRO A 313 0.11 -23.97 3.60
CA PRO A 313 -1.19 -24.45 3.11
C PRO A 313 -1.17 -24.99 1.67
N TYR A 314 -0.15 -24.65 0.88
CA TYR A 314 -0.02 -25.02 -0.52
C TYR A 314 1.27 -25.79 -0.79
N LYS A 315 1.35 -26.43 -1.95
CA LYS A 315 2.48 -27.28 -2.34
C LYS A 315 3.31 -26.63 -3.45
N PRO A 316 4.62 -26.94 -3.50
CA PRO A 316 5.44 -26.61 -4.65
C PRO A 316 4.93 -27.32 -5.92
N SER A 317 5.24 -26.76 -7.08
CA SER A 317 5.03 -27.40 -8.38
C SER A 317 6.12 -28.45 -8.69
N GLN A 318 7.32 -28.26 -8.14
CA GLN A 318 8.47 -29.17 -8.24
C GLN A 318 9.29 -29.13 -6.94
N GLY A 319 9.76 -30.30 -6.49
CA GLY A 319 10.44 -30.47 -5.21
C GLY A 319 9.46 -30.66 -4.04
N SER A 320 9.95 -30.44 -2.82
CA SER A 320 9.19 -30.61 -1.58
C SER A 320 9.43 -29.46 -0.60
N VAL A 321 8.65 -29.40 0.48
CA VAL A 321 8.79 -28.41 1.56
C VAL A 321 8.70 -29.18 2.87
N GLU A 322 9.72 -29.06 3.71
CA GLU A 322 9.83 -29.80 4.96
C GLU A 322 10.24 -28.88 6.12
N ALA A 323 9.72 -29.18 7.30
CA ALA A 323 10.12 -28.45 8.49
C ALA A 323 11.51 -28.91 8.96
N ALA A 324 12.32 -27.96 9.45
CA ALA A 324 13.63 -28.20 10.07
C ALA A 324 13.53 -28.98 11.39
#